data_AF-A0A8T6ZXA9-F1
#
_entry.id   AF-A0A8T6ZXA9-F1
#
_cell.length_a   1.000
_cell.length_b   1.000
_cell.length_c   1.000
_cell.angle_alpha   90.00
_cell.angle_beta   90.00
_cell.angle_gamma   90.00
#
_symmetry.space_group_name_H-M   'P 1'
#
loop_
_entity.id
_entity.type
_entity.pdbx_description
1 polymer ?
#
loop_
_entity_poly.entity_id
_entity_poly.type
_entity_poly.pdbx_seq_one_letter_code
_entity_poly.pdbx_strand_id
1 'polypeptide(L)'
;MTATEAALARRLARMRWVATGLLASMALLYTATRILLPGYPWLGVINAFAEAGTIGALADWFAVTALFRHPFGVPIPHTAIVPSRKDDIGRALAQFIRDHFLVREAVERRLEHVDLAERLGGWLARRNNAERVSRDLGRALSWLIDAVDSAQLRAMLESSVRTSLDSLPVRGALSVVVEVLSTGAHAETFVDHLVAIGQQQLADNKALIRERIRDRSPWWLPRFVDEKIYDQLVDELDRILTDIGNDPEHPARAEFSRRLAELAELIADDTRLADKTRRLKTEFLEHPSVRAYFGELWARLREQIQDALEEPTSALRT
;
A
#
# COMPACT_ATOMS: atom_id res chain seq x y z
N MET A 1 -36.65 -9.12 27.70
CA MET A 1 -36.41 -10.46 28.26
C MET A 1 -37.25 -11.46 27.50
N THR A 2 -36.64 -12.48 26.91
CA THR A 2 -37.37 -13.52 26.17
C THR A 2 -38.17 -14.41 27.13
N ALA A 3 -39.28 -15.02 26.69
CA ALA A 3 -40.10 -15.90 27.54
C ALA A 3 -39.27 -17.02 28.20
N THR A 4 -38.20 -17.45 27.54
CA THR A 4 -37.23 -18.45 28.00
C THR A 4 -36.38 -17.94 29.18
N GLU A 5 -35.92 -16.69 29.15
CA GLU A 5 -35.17 -16.06 30.24
C GLU A 5 -36.00 -15.97 31.53
N ALA A 6 -37.28 -15.62 31.39
CA ALA A 6 -38.21 -15.54 32.52
C ALA A 6 -38.50 -16.92 33.16
N ALA A 7 -38.47 -18.00 32.37
CA ALA A 7 -38.59 -19.36 32.89
C ALA A 7 -37.33 -19.81 33.64
N LEU A 8 -36.15 -19.52 33.09
CA LEU A 8 -34.85 -19.81 33.72
C LEU A 8 -34.68 -19.07 35.05
N ALA A 9 -35.01 -17.77 35.09
CA ALA A 9 -34.93 -16.97 36.31
C ALA A 9 -35.81 -17.52 37.44
N ARG A 10 -37.05 -17.94 37.12
CA ARG A 10 -37.96 -18.57 38.10
C ARG A 10 -37.44 -19.90 38.61
N ARG A 11 -36.84 -20.74 37.74
CA ARG A 11 -36.23 -22.02 38.15
C ARG A 11 -35.02 -21.80 39.08
N LEU A 12 -34.16 -20.84 38.74
CA LEU A 12 -33.01 -20.46 39.56
C LEU A 12 -33.44 -19.94 40.94
N ALA A 13 -34.44 -19.05 40.98
CA ALA A 13 -34.99 -18.55 42.24
C ALA A 13 -35.52 -19.68 43.12
N ARG A 14 -36.29 -20.61 42.55
CA ARG A 14 -36.80 -21.79 43.29
C ARG A 14 -35.67 -22.65 43.84
N MET A 15 -34.66 -22.98 43.03
CA MET A 15 -33.52 -23.78 43.48
C MET A 15 -32.73 -23.09 44.59
N ARG A 16 -32.54 -21.76 44.51
CA ARG A 16 -31.91 -20.98 45.58
C ARG A 16 -32.72 -21.07 46.89
N TRP A 17 -34.04 -20.89 46.83
CA TRP A 17 -34.88 -21.02 48.02
C TRP A 17 -34.83 -22.42 48.63
N VAL A 18 -34.86 -23.47 47.80
CA VAL A 18 -34.74 -24.86 48.27
C VAL A 18 -33.37 -25.09 48.93
N ALA A 19 -32.28 -24.67 48.28
CA ALA A 19 -30.93 -24.83 48.80
C ALA A 19 -30.73 -24.07 50.13
N THR A 20 -31.15 -22.80 50.19
CA THR A 20 -31.07 -21.99 51.42
C THR A 20 -31.96 -22.55 52.52
N GLY A 21 -33.15 -23.06 52.17
CA GLY A 21 -34.06 -23.71 53.12
C GLY A 21 -33.48 -25.00 53.70
N LEU A 22 -32.83 -25.83 52.86
CA LEU A 22 -32.16 -27.05 53.30
C LEU A 22 -30.97 -26.73 54.21
N LEU A 23 -30.15 -25.73 53.85
CA LEU A 23 -29.05 -25.26 54.69
C LEU A 23 -29.54 -24.75 56.04
N ALA A 24 -30.59 -23.92 56.06
CA ALA A 24 -31.18 -23.42 57.29
C ALA A 24 -31.76 -24.55 58.15
N SER A 25 -32.39 -25.55 57.52
CA SER A 25 -32.94 -26.72 58.21
C SER A 25 -31.83 -27.58 58.83
N MET A 26 -30.71 -27.81 58.12
CA MET A 26 -29.55 -28.51 58.66
C MET A 26 -28.89 -27.74 59.80
N ALA A 27 -28.75 -26.41 59.67
CA ALA A 27 -28.18 -25.56 60.72
C ALA A 27 -29.07 -25.54 61.98
N LEU A 28 -30.39 -25.50 61.81
CA LEU A 28 -31.34 -25.60 62.91
C LEU A 28 -31.26 -26.98 63.58
N LEU A 29 -31.22 -28.06 62.78
CA LEU A 29 -31.07 -29.43 63.28
C LEU A 29 -29.77 -29.62 64.05
N TYR A 30 -28.65 -29.09 63.55
CA TYR A 30 -27.36 -29.08 64.23
C TYR A 30 -27.44 -28.37 65.56
N THR A 31 -27.99 -27.15 65.58
CA THR A 31 -28.10 -26.34 66.81
C THR A 31 -29.00 -27.00 67.85
N ALA A 32 -30.18 -27.49 67.43
CA ALA A 32 -31.13 -28.15 68.32
C ALA A 32 -30.55 -29.44 68.91
N THR A 33 -30.01 -30.32 68.06
CA THR A 33 -29.38 -31.57 68.53
C THR A 33 -28.17 -31.31 69.42
N ARG A 34 -27.40 -30.25 69.18
CA ARG A 34 -26.27 -29.85 70.03
C ARG A 34 -26.70 -29.45 71.44
N ILE A 35 -27.81 -28.73 71.57
CA ILE A 35 -28.35 -28.30 72.88
C ILE A 35 -28.93 -29.49 73.66
N LEU A 36 -29.58 -30.44 72.96
CA LEU A 36 -30.22 -31.62 73.55
C LEU A 36 -29.25 -32.78 73.83
N LEU A 37 -28.04 -32.72 73.27
CA LEU A 37 -27.02 -33.77 73.37
C LEU A 37 -26.67 -34.20 74.82
N PRO A 38 -26.61 -33.31 75.83
CA PRO A 38 -26.34 -33.71 77.21
C PRO A 38 -27.41 -34.61 77.83
N GLY A 39 -28.66 -34.51 77.35
CA GLY A 39 -29.78 -35.31 77.85
C GLY A 39 -30.00 -36.62 77.08
N TYR A 40 -29.56 -36.70 75.82
CA TYR A 40 -29.81 -37.84 74.93
C TYR A 40 -28.58 -38.18 74.08
N PRO A 41 -27.70 -39.08 74.56
CA PRO A 41 -26.43 -39.40 73.87
C PRO A 41 -26.57 -39.95 72.44
N TRP A 42 -27.68 -40.64 72.14
CA TRP A 42 -27.94 -41.19 70.79
C TRP A 42 -28.12 -40.11 69.72
N LEU A 43 -28.42 -38.86 70.10
CA LEU A 43 -28.50 -37.72 69.17
C LEU A 43 -27.14 -37.35 68.55
N GLY A 44 -26.02 -37.90 69.05
CA GLY A 44 -24.68 -37.62 68.53
C GLY A 44 -24.53 -37.94 67.04
N VAL A 45 -25.15 -39.01 66.54
CA VAL A 45 -25.09 -39.38 65.12
C VAL A 45 -25.80 -38.34 64.24
N ILE A 46 -26.96 -37.86 64.71
CA ILE A 46 -27.75 -36.83 64.00
C ILE A 46 -27.03 -35.48 64.06
N ASN A 47 -26.40 -35.16 65.20
CA ASN A 47 -25.62 -33.94 65.35
C ASN A 47 -24.43 -33.92 64.38
N ALA A 48 -23.66 -35.00 64.30
CA ALA A 48 -22.52 -35.10 63.38
C ALA A 48 -22.95 -35.03 61.90
N PHE A 49 -24.08 -35.65 61.54
CA PHE A 49 -24.63 -35.53 60.18
C PHE A 49 -25.03 -34.09 59.84
N ALA A 50 -25.74 -33.42 60.75
CA ALA A 50 -26.16 -32.03 60.57
C ALA A 50 -24.96 -31.07 60.53
N GLU A 51 -23.94 -31.31 61.37
CA GLU A 51 -22.67 -30.57 61.37
C GLU A 51 -21.96 -30.68 60.03
N ALA A 52 -21.75 -31.91 59.55
CA ALA A 52 -21.12 -32.17 58.27
C ALA A 52 -21.91 -31.55 57.10
N GLY A 53 -23.23 -31.65 57.13
CA GLY A 53 -24.11 -31.05 56.11
C GLY A 53 -24.04 -29.52 56.08
N THR A 54 -24.08 -28.88 57.24
CA THR A 54 -23.99 -27.40 57.34
C THR A 54 -22.62 -26.88 56.92
N ILE A 55 -21.53 -27.48 57.42
CA ILE A 55 -20.17 -27.08 57.07
C ILE A 55 -19.88 -27.35 55.59
N GLY A 56 -20.29 -28.52 55.07
CA GLY A 56 -20.09 -28.88 53.67
C GLY A 56 -20.79 -27.92 52.70
N ALA A 57 -22.04 -27.56 52.99
CA ALA A 57 -22.78 -26.59 52.18
C ALA A 57 -22.19 -25.17 52.24
N LEU A 58 -21.67 -24.73 53.40
CA LEU A 58 -20.95 -23.46 53.51
C LEU A 58 -19.63 -23.46 52.72
N ALA A 59 -18.90 -24.58 52.73
CA ALA A 59 -17.65 -24.73 51.99
C ALA A 59 -17.88 -24.69 50.47
N ASP A 60 -18.90 -25.39 49.96
CA ASP A 60 -19.26 -25.35 48.54
C ASP A 60 -19.68 -23.95 48.09
N TRP A 61 -20.51 -23.27 48.90
CA TRP A 61 -20.87 -21.87 48.66
C TRP A 61 -19.62 -20.97 48.59
N PHE A 62 -18.69 -21.14 49.53
CA PHE A 62 -17.45 -20.37 49.56
C PHE A 62 -16.60 -20.65 48.32
N ALA A 63 -16.44 -21.91 47.90
CA ALA A 63 -15.63 -22.28 46.74
C ALA A 63 -16.16 -21.68 45.43
N VAL A 64 -17.47 -21.79 45.17
CA VAL A 64 -18.09 -21.21 43.97
C VAL A 64 -18.01 -19.68 44.03
N THR A 65 -18.26 -19.09 45.19
CA THR A 65 -18.17 -17.63 45.36
C THR A 65 -16.74 -17.17 45.12
N ALA A 66 -15.73 -17.80 45.73
CA ALA A 66 -14.32 -17.49 45.57
C ALA A 66 -13.80 -17.71 44.13
N LEU A 67 -14.44 -18.55 43.32
CA LEU A 67 -14.10 -18.68 41.91
C LEU A 67 -14.47 -17.42 41.13
N PHE A 68 -15.63 -16.82 41.41
CA PHE A 68 -16.20 -15.74 40.58
C PHE A 68 -16.18 -14.34 41.22
N ARG A 69 -16.16 -14.25 42.56
CA ARG A 69 -16.35 -13.02 43.34
C ARG A 69 -15.61 -13.09 44.68
N HIS A 70 -15.64 -11.98 45.41
CA HIS A 70 -15.18 -11.93 46.80
C HIS A 70 -16.31 -12.35 47.75
N PRO A 71 -16.12 -13.36 48.62
CA PRO A 71 -17.12 -13.77 49.60
C PRO A 71 -17.41 -12.60 50.57
N PHE A 72 -18.69 -12.37 50.87
CA PHE A 72 -19.17 -11.21 51.64
C PHE A 72 -18.73 -9.82 51.13
N GLY A 73 -18.18 -9.72 49.91
CA GLY A 73 -17.65 -8.47 49.35
C GLY A 73 -16.28 -8.05 49.90
N VAL A 74 -15.64 -8.88 50.73
CA VAL A 74 -14.34 -8.57 51.32
C VAL A 74 -13.21 -9.14 50.44
N PRO A 75 -12.17 -8.36 50.08
CA PRO A 75 -11.09 -8.80 49.20
C PRO A 75 -10.13 -9.76 49.93
N ILE A 76 -10.59 -10.98 50.18
CA ILE A 76 -9.76 -12.04 50.77
C ILE A 76 -8.73 -12.49 49.72
N PRO A 77 -7.44 -12.63 50.07
CA PRO A 77 -6.42 -13.16 49.18
C PRO A 77 -6.85 -14.50 48.56
N HIS A 78 -6.52 -14.74 47.29
CA HIS A 78 -6.83 -15.98 46.56
C HIS A 78 -8.34 -16.25 46.33
N THR A 79 -9.18 -15.21 46.31
CA THR A 79 -10.59 -15.28 45.87
C THR A 79 -10.81 -14.44 44.61
N ALA A 80 -12.00 -14.53 43.99
CA ALA A 80 -12.26 -14.05 42.62
C ALA A 80 -11.21 -14.56 41.59
N ILE A 81 -10.94 -15.87 41.60
CA ILE A 81 -9.88 -16.49 40.78
C ILE A 81 -10.10 -16.22 39.27
N VAL A 82 -11.32 -16.38 38.76
CA VAL A 82 -11.60 -16.18 37.32
C VAL A 82 -11.45 -14.72 36.90
N PRO A 83 -12.04 -13.72 37.60
CA PRO A 83 -11.80 -12.32 37.28
C PRO A 83 -10.32 -11.90 37.39
N SER A 84 -9.60 -12.38 38.41
CA SER A 84 -8.21 -12.00 38.65
C SER A 84 -7.22 -12.62 37.65
N ARG A 85 -7.53 -13.79 37.09
CA ARG A 85 -6.70 -14.47 36.06
C ARG A 85 -7.32 -14.48 34.65
N LYS A 86 -8.26 -13.57 34.37
CA LYS A 86 -8.96 -13.51 33.08
C LYS A 86 -8.01 -13.45 31.88
N ASP A 87 -6.90 -12.72 32.01
CA ASP A 87 -5.95 -12.50 30.92
C ASP A 87 -5.09 -13.75 30.66
N ASP A 88 -4.73 -14.49 31.73
CA ASP A 88 -4.04 -15.78 31.62
C ASP A 88 -4.92 -16.83 30.95
N ILE A 89 -6.19 -16.89 31.37
CA ILE A 89 -7.20 -17.78 30.77
C ILE A 89 -7.41 -17.43 29.29
N GLY A 90 -7.51 -16.14 28.97
CA GLY A 90 -7.64 -15.66 27.60
C GLY A 90 -6.45 -16.06 26.73
N ARG A 91 -5.21 -15.92 27.23
CA ARG A 91 -4.00 -16.36 26.53
C ARG A 91 -3.98 -17.88 26.32
N ALA A 92 -4.31 -18.66 27.35
CA ALA A 92 -4.37 -20.11 27.24
C ALA A 92 -5.41 -20.57 26.21
N LEU A 93 -6.59 -19.93 26.20
CA LEU A 93 -7.64 -20.22 25.23
C LEU A 93 -7.22 -19.83 23.80
N ALA A 94 -6.57 -18.68 23.63
CA ALA A 94 -6.06 -18.25 22.33
C ALA A 94 -4.99 -19.22 21.80
N GLN A 95 -4.08 -19.67 22.67
CA GLN A 95 -3.08 -20.67 22.33
C GLN A 95 -3.72 -22.00 21.93
N PHE A 96 -4.71 -22.46 22.69
CA PHE A 96 -5.46 -23.69 22.37
C PHE A 96 -6.18 -23.61 21.02
N ILE A 97 -6.85 -22.48 20.72
CA ILE A 97 -7.48 -22.26 19.41
C ILE A 97 -6.44 -22.27 18.29
N ARG A 98 -5.29 -21.63 18.50
CA ARG A 98 -4.21 -21.63 17.51
C ARG A 98 -3.68 -23.04 17.24
N ASP A 99 -3.39 -23.78 18.30
CA ASP A 99 -2.70 -25.07 18.23
C ASP A 99 -3.61 -26.23 17.79
N HIS A 100 -4.92 -26.10 17.97
CA HIS A 100 -5.87 -27.18 17.67
C HIS A 100 -6.89 -26.85 16.58
N PHE A 101 -7.23 -25.58 16.38
CA PHE A 101 -8.30 -25.19 15.44
C PHE A 101 -7.79 -24.38 14.23
N LEU A 102 -6.68 -23.64 14.38
CA LEU A 102 -6.07 -22.86 13.29
C LEU A 102 -4.80 -23.51 12.73
N VAL A 103 -4.68 -24.82 12.88
CA VAL A 103 -3.57 -25.58 12.28
C VAL A 103 -3.74 -25.57 10.77
N ARG A 104 -2.65 -25.32 10.03
CA ARG A 104 -2.62 -25.22 8.57
C ARG A 104 -3.43 -26.33 7.90
N GLU A 105 -3.22 -27.58 8.32
CA GLU A 105 -3.84 -28.76 7.72
C GLU A 105 -5.34 -28.85 8.03
N ALA A 106 -5.79 -28.29 9.16
CA ALA A 106 -7.22 -28.21 9.48
C ALA A 106 -7.91 -27.11 8.65
N VAL A 107 -7.22 -25.99 8.45
CA VAL A 107 -7.71 -24.87 7.62
C VAL A 107 -7.72 -25.24 6.15
N GLU A 108 -6.66 -25.86 5.62
CA GLU A 108 -6.56 -26.34 4.24
C GLU A 108 -7.65 -27.37 3.93
N ARG A 109 -7.81 -28.40 4.78
CA ARG A 109 -8.93 -29.36 4.63
C ARG A 109 -10.30 -28.67 4.65
N ARG A 110 -10.48 -27.63 5.46
CA ARG A 110 -11.76 -26.91 5.48
C ARG A 110 -11.96 -26.05 4.24
N LEU A 111 -10.90 -25.45 3.72
CA LEU A 111 -10.90 -24.66 2.48
C LEU A 111 -11.17 -25.53 1.26
N GLU A 112 -10.61 -26.74 1.19
CA GLU A 112 -10.87 -27.71 0.10
C GLU A 112 -12.35 -28.06 -0.06
N HIS A 113 -13.11 -28.04 1.03
CA HIS A 113 -14.53 -28.38 1.04
C HIS A 113 -15.45 -27.15 0.92
N VAL A 114 -14.89 -25.95 0.84
CA VAL A 114 -15.65 -24.71 0.67
C VAL A 114 -15.27 -24.13 -0.67
N ASP A 115 -16.21 -24.16 -1.62
CA ASP A 115 -16.06 -23.44 -2.88
C ASP A 115 -16.19 -21.93 -2.64
N LEU A 116 -15.09 -21.33 -2.18
CA LEU A 116 -15.00 -19.90 -1.92
C LEU A 116 -15.20 -19.11 -3.20
N ALA A 117 -14.72 -19.62 -4.33
CA ALA A 117 -14.86 -18.95 -5.62
C ALA A 117 -16.34 -18.86 -6.02
N GLU A 118 -17.08 -19.97 -5.94
CA GLU A 118 -18.52 -19.98 -6.23
C GLU A 118 -19.31 -19.10 -5.25
N ARG A 119 -19.00 -19.16 -3.95
CA ARG A 119 -19.67 -18.33 -2.94
C ARG A 119 -19.41 -16.84 -3.11
N LEU A 120 -18.16 -16.46 -3.36
CA LEU A 120 -17.79 -15.08 -3.63
C LEU A 120 -18.38 -14.61 -4.96
N GLY A 121 -18.34 -15.45 -6.00
CA GLY A 121 -18.97 -15.18 -7.29
C GLY A 121 -20.48 -14.98 -7.16
N GLY A 122 -21.18 -15.86 -6.47
CA GLY A 122 -22.62 -15.74 -6.20
C GLY A 122 -22.96 -14.55 -5.29
N TRP A 123 -22.05 -14.17 -4.40
CA TRP A 123 -22.21 -12.97 -3.58
C TRP A 123 -22.00 -11.69 -4.39
N LEU A 124 -20.97 -11.63 -5.25
CA LEU A 124 -20.70 -10.52 -6.16
C LEU A 124 -21.73 -10.40 -7.29
N ALA A 125 -22.32 -11.51 -7.74
CA ALA A 125 -23.38 -11.51 -8.75
C ALA A 125 -24.63 -10.71 -8.31
N ARG A 126 -24.79 -10.45 -6.99
CA ARG A 126 -25.81 -9.54 -6.49
C ARG A 126 -25.34 -8.10 -6.67
N ARG A 127 -26.06 -7.36 -7.53
CA ARG A 127 -25.77 -5.95 -7.86
C ARG A 127 -25.41 -5.06 -6.67
N ASN A 128 -26.17 -5.12 -5.56
CA ASN A 128 -25.89 -4.32 -4.36
C ASN A 128 -24.52 -4.62 -3.72
N ASN A 129 -24.08 -5.88 -3.76
CA ASN A 129 -22.78 -6.28 -3.23
C ASN A 129 -21.65 -5.88 -4.17
N ALA A 130 -21.81 -6.09 -5.48
CA ALA A 130 -20.87 -5.61 -6.49
C ALA A 130 -20.69 -4.09 -6.40
N GLU A 131 -21.77 -3.31 -6.34
CA GLU A 131 -21.72 -1.85 -6.20
C GLU A 131 -21.00 -1.42 -4.92
N ARG A 132 -21.18 -2.15 -3.82
CA ARG A 132 -20.48 -1.87 -2.55
C ARG A 132 -18.98 -2.16 -2.68
N VAL A 133 -18.60 -3.30 -3.23
CA VAL A 133 -17.19 -3.69 -3.41
C VAL A 133 -16.51 -2.75 -4.39
N SER A 134 -17.15 -2.46 -5.52
CA SER A 134 -16.71 -1.48 -6.52
C SER A 134 -16.48 -0.11 -5.89
N ARG A 135 -17.40 0.36 -5.04
CA ARG A 135 -17.23 1.64 -4.32
C ARG A 135 -16.09 1.61 -3.29
N ASP A 136 -15.94 0.52 -2.56
CA ASP A 136 -14.89 0.38 -1.55
C ASP A 136 -13.51 0.25 -2.20
N LEU A 137 -13.41 -0.54 -3.27
CA LEU A 137 -12.22 -0.67 -4.11
C LEU A 137 -11.89 0.63 -4.82
N GLY A 138 -12.89 1.35 -5.36
CA GLY A 138 -12.68 2.64 -6.00
C GLY A 138 -12.09 3.67 -5.03
N ARG A 139 -12.59 3.72 -3.78
CA ARG A 139 -12.01 4.57 -2.73
C ARG A 139 -10.59 4.16 -2.35
N ALA A 140 -10.33 2.85 -2.24
CA ALA A 140 -8.99 2.35 -1.95
C ALA A 140 -8.01 2.65 -3.09
N LEU A 141 -8.47 2.56 -4.35
CA LEU A 141 -7.67 2.85 -5.53
C LEU A 141 -7.40 4.35 -5.67
N SER A 142 -8.40 5.22 -5.45
CA SER A 142 -8.17 6.67 -5.38
C SER A 142 -7.17 7.02 -4.28
N TRP A 143 -7.31 6.43 -3.09
CA TRP A 143 -6.34 6.63 -2.01
C TRP A 143 -4.93 6.16 -2.39
N LEU A 144 -4.80 5.01 -3.09
CA LEU A 144 -3.50 4.54 -3.58
C LEU A 144 -2.90 5.49 -4.61
N ILE A 145 -3.70 6.00 -5.56
CA ILE A 145 -3.26 6.96 -6.57
C ILE A 145 -2.79 8.26 -5.92
N ASP A 146 -3.51 8.74 -4.91
CA ASP A 146 -3.10 9.92 -4.14
C ASP A 146 -1.87 9.64 -3.26
N ALA A 147 -1.72 8.44 -2.70
CA ALA A 147 -0.54 8.06 -1.92
C ALA A 147 0.73 7.97 -2.80
N VAL A 148 0.60 7.46 -4.03
CA VAL A 148 1.67 7.43 -5.04
C VAL A 148 2.16 8.84 -5.40
N ASP A 149 1.34 9.86 -5.15
CA ASP A 149 1.72 11.26 -5.35
C ASP A 149 2.72 11.79 -4.31
N SER A 150 3.05 11.02 -3.28
CA SER A 150 4.13 11.40 -2.36
C SER A 150 5.45 11.59 -3.11
N ALA A 151 6.20 12.65 -2.77
CA ALA A 151 7.49 12.95 -3.40
C ALA A 151 8.47 11.76 -3.39
N GLN A 152 8.35 10.88 -2.40
CA GLN A 152 9.11 9.64 -2.29
C GLN A 152 8.70 8.59 -3.33
N LEU A 153 7.40 8.37 -3.54
CA LEU A 153 6.92 7.40 -4.53
C LEU A 153 7.14 7.89 -5.96
N ARG A 154 7.03 9.21 -6.22
CA ARG A 154 7.44 9.81 -7.50
C ARG A 154 8.90 9.50 -7.83
N ALA A 155 9.82 9.74 -6.88
CA ALA A 155 11.24 9.43 -7.07
C ALA A 155 11.50 7.93 -7.29
N MET A 156 10.77 7.05 -6.60
CA MET A 156 10.84 5.60 -6.82
C MET A 156 10.33 5.18 -8.20
N LEU A 157 9.20 5.74 -8.65
CA LEU A 157 8.64 5.52 -9.98
C LEU A 157 9.59 6.01 -11.07
N GLU A 158 10.12 7.22 -10.95
CA GLU A 158 11.15 7.75 -11.86
C GLU A 158 12.36 6.82 -11.94
N SER A 159 12.83 6.31 -10.79
CA SER A 159 13.97 5.38 -10.78
C SER A 159 13.65 4.02 -11.43
N SER A 160 12.41 3.52 -11.27
CA SER A 160 11.96 2.25 -11.86
C SER A 160 11.71 2.37 -13.36
N VAL A 161 11.13 3.48 -13.79
CA VAL A 161 10.97 3.83 -15.21
C VAL A 161 12.33 3.97 -15.86
N ARG A 162 13.27 4.70 -15.24
CA ARG A 162 14.65 4.80 -15.74
C ARG A 162 15.31 3.43 -15.89
N THR A 163 15.23 2.58 -14.87
CA THR A 163 15.80 1.22 -14.93
C THR A 163 15.18 0.39 -16.05
N SER A 164 13.86 0.51 -16.24
CA SER A 164 13.15 -0.15 -17.33
C SER A 164 13.59 0.39 -18.71
N LEU A 165 13.71 1.71 -18.86
CA LEU A 165 14.15 2.35 -20.11
C LEU A 165 15.61 2.01 -20.46
N ASP A 166 16.48 1.89 -19.45
CA ASP A 166 17.85 1.43 -19.63
C ASP A 166 17.92 -0.02 -20.09
N SER A 167 16.95 -0.86 -19.71
CA SER A 167 16.86 -2.24 -20.17
C SER A 167 16.29 -2.38 -21.59
N LEU A 168 15.64 -1.33 -22.14
CA LEU A 168 15.08 -1.38 -23.47
C LEU A 168 16.16 -1.51 -24.55
N PRO A 169 15.89 -2.28 -25.62
CA PRO A 169 16.72 -2.27 -26.82
C PRO A 169 16.75 -0.86 -27.41
N VAL A 170 17.83 -0.53 -28.11
CA VAL A 170 18.10 0.80 -28.69
C VAL A 170 16.91 1.31 -29.51
N ARG A 171 16.28 0.44 -30.31
CA ARG A 171 15.09 0.75 -31.09
C ARG A 171 13.90 1.22 -30.24
N GLY A 172 13.69 0.62 -29.06
CA GLY A 172 12.61 1.01 -28.14
C GLY A 172 12.87 2.34 -27.44
N ALA A 173 14.13 2.70 -27.20
CA ALA A 173 14.44 4.03 -26.70
C ALA A 173 14.31 5.11 -27.78
N LEU A 174 14.63 4.77 -29.04
CA LEU A 174 14.46 5.66 -30.18
C LEU A 174 12.99 5.97 -30.49
N SER A 175 12.06 5.05 -30.27
CA SER A 175 10.63 5.38 -30.38
C SER A 175 10.21 6.42 -29.34
N VAL A 176 10.72 6.33 -28.11
CA VAL A 176 10.48 7.35 -27.07
C VAL A 176 11.06 8.70 -27.50
N VAL A 177 12.25 8.72 -28.10
CA VAL A 177 12.84 9.95 -28.67
C VAL A 177 11.92 10.57 -29.70
N VAL A 178 11.47 9.78 -30.69
CA VAL A 178 10.57 10.25 -31.75
C VAL A 178 9.27 10.78 -31.16
N GLU A 179 8.70 10.12 -30.15
CA GLU A 179 7.45 10.52 -29.55
C GLU A 179 7.57 11.82 -28.74
N VAL A 180 8.66 11.99 -27.98
CA VAL A 180 9.00 13.25 -27.30
C VAL A 180 9.21 14.39 -28.31
N LEU A 181 9.89 14.12 -29.43
CA LEU A 181 10.13 15.10 -30.50
C LEU A 181 8.89 15.42 -31.34
N SER A 182 7.88 14.54 -31.33
CA SER A 182 6.63 14.72 -32.08
C SER A 182 5.55 15.40 -31.23
N THR A 183 5.75 15.50 -29.91
CA THR A 183 4.79 16.10 -28.98
C THR A 183 5.17 17.56 -28.70
N GLY A 184 4.36 18.50 -29.20
CA GLY A 184 4.66 19.93 -29.35
C GLY A 184 5.53 20.57 -28.24
N ALA A 185 5.02 20.67 -27.01
CA ALA A 185 5.70 21.40 -25.93
C ALA A 185 7.07 20.81 -25.54
N HIS A 186 7.22 19.49 -25.59
CA HIS A 186 8.48 18.82 -25.25
C HIS A 186 9.49 18.91 -26.40
N ALA A 187 9.00 18.86 -27.64
CA ALA A 187 9.82 19.08 -28.83
C ALA A 187 10.45 20.47 -28.81
N GLU A 188 9.68 21.50 -28.47
CA GLU A 188 10.18 22.88 -28.33
C GLU A 188 11.26 22.97 -27.24
N THR A 189 10.99 22.46 -26.05
CA THR A 189 11.94 22.49 -24.92
C THR A 189 13.23 21.74 -25.26
N PHE A 190 13.13 20.65 -26.02
CA PHE A 190 14.29 19.88 -26.45
C PHE A 190 15.12 20.62 -27.50
N VAL A 191 14.46 21.28 -28.47
CA VAL A 191 15.14 22.14 -29.45
C VAL A 191 15.83 23.31 -28.77
N ASP A 192 15.21 23.94 -27.76
CA ASP A 192 15.83 25.01 -26.97
C ASP A 192 17.13 24.55 -26.32
N HIS A 193 17.13 23.35 -25.73
CA HIS A 193 18.32 22.77 -25.12
C HIS A 193 19.41 22.48 -26.15
N LEU A 194 19.05 21.97 -27.32
CA LEU A 194 20.01 21.72 -28.40
C LEU A 194 20.59 23.01 -28.99
N VAL A 195 19.78 24.05 -29.11
CA VAL A 195 20.25 25.39 -29.50
C VAL A 195 21.24 25.92 -28.47
N ALA A 196 20.92 25.83 -27.18
CA ALA A 196 21.81 26.26 -26.10
C ALA A 196 23.14 25.47 -26.11
N ILE A 197 23.11 24.16 -26.30
CA ILE A 197 24.32 23.33 -26.46
C ILE A 197 25.10 23.76 -27.71
N GLY A 198 24.41 24.03 -28.82
CA GLY A 198 25.02 24.51 -30.06
C GLY A 198 25.76 25.85 -29.86
N GLN A 199 25.11 26.81 -29.21
CA GLN A 199 25.70 28.11 -28.87
C GLN A 199 26.91 27.96 -27.95
N GLN A 200 26.78 27.14 -26.90
CA GLN A 200 27.87 26.90 -25.97
C GLN A 200 29.06 26.22 -26.66
N GLN A 201 28.83 25.19 -27.47
CA GLN A 201 29.88 24.51 -28.23
C GLN A 201 30.52 25.43 -29.27
N LEU A 202 29.75 26.31 -29.90
CA LEU A 202 30.29 27.31 -30.82
C LEU A 202 31.21 28.28 -30.08
N ALA A 203 30.82 28.72 -28.87
CA ALA A 203 31.62 29.60 -28.03
C ALA A 203 32.91 28.93 -27.52
N ASP A 204 32.80 27.72 -26.99
CA ASP A 204 33.92 26.97 -26.39
C ASP A 204 34.96 26.55 -27.44
N ASN A 205 34.52 26.27 -28.68
CA ASN A 205 35.40 25.79 -29.76
C ASN A 205 35.83 26.89 -30.74
N LYS A 206 35.60 28.19 -30.46
CA LYS A 206 36.00 29.30 -31.37
C LYS A 206 37.46 29.19 -31.83
N ALA A 207 38.38 28.88 -30.91
CA ALA A 207 39.80 28.73 -31.22
C ALA A 207 40.09 27.54 -32.16
N LEU A 208 39.44 26.41 -31.91
CA LEU A 208 39.62 25.19 -32.69
C LEU A 208 38.99 25.32 -34.09
N ILE A 209 37.83 26.00 -34.19
CA ILE A 209 37.20 26.33 -35.47
C ILE A 209 38.11 27.25 -36.28
N ARG A 210 38.68 28.29 -35.66
CA ARG A 210 39.62 29.22 -36.31
C ARG A 210 40.85 28.48 -36.87
N GLU A 211 41.43 27.58 -36.07
CA GLU A 211 42.55 26.74 -36.51
C GLU A 211 42.16 25.83 -37.68
N ARG A 212 40.97 25.19 -37.61
CA ARG A 212 40.48 24.28 -38.66
C ARG A 212 40.20 24.96 -39.98
N ILE A 213 39.66 26.20 -39.95
CA ILE A 213 39.43 26.99 -41.16
C ILE A 213 40.80 27.34 -41.76
N ARG A 214 41.74 27.79 -40.94
CA ARG A 214 43.09 28.15 -41.37
C ARG A 214 43.87 26.98 -41.99
N ASP A 215 43.72 25.77 -41.45
CA ASP A 215 44.34 24.56 -42.01
C ASP A 215 43.75 24.12 -43.34
N ARG A 216 42.46 24.43 -43.58
CA ARG A 216 41.78 24.13 -44.85
C ARG A 216 41.81 25.29 -45.84
N SER A 217 42.23 26.48 -45.41
CA SER A 217 42.37 27.65 -46.27
C SER A 217 43.42 27.39 -47.36
N PRO A 218 43.08 27.63 -48.63
CA PRO A 218 44.04 27.49 -49.71
C PRO A 218 45.27 28.39 -49.50
N TRP A 219 46.45 27.92 -49.92
CA TRP A 219 47.72 28.64 -49.76
C TRP A 219 47.74 30.03 -50.44
N TRP A 220 46.85 30.28 -51.40
CA TRP A 220 46.71 31.54 -52.12
C TRP A 220 45.80 32.55 -51.43
N LEU A 221 45.09 32.16 -50.36
CA LEU A 221 44.11 33.02 -49.69
C LEU A 221 44.81 33.96 -48.68
N PRO A 222 44.66 35.29 -48.79
CA PRO A 222 45.28 36.21 -47.85
C PRO A 222 44.69 36.07 -46.44
N ARG A 223 45.55 36.17 -45.40
CA ARG A 223 45.15 35.98 -43.99
C ARG A 223 43.99 36.89 -43.55
N PHE A 224 43.92 38.12 -44.05
CA PHE A 224 42.84 39.04 -43.71
C PHE A 224 41.47 38.59 -44.26
N VAL A 225 41.47 37.82 -45.35
CA VAL A 225 40.24 37.26 -45.94
C VAL A 225 39.79 36.05 -45.11
N ASP A 226 40.72 35.20 -44.72
CA ASP A 226 40.46 34.04 -43.85
C ASP A 226 39.82 34.46 -42.52
N GLU A 227 40.44 35.43 -41.82
CA GLU A 227 39.93 35.96 -40.55
C GLU A 227 38.51 36.53 -40.70
N LYS A 228 38.27 37.26 -41.79
CA LYS A 228 36.96 37.85 -42.08
C LYS A 228 35.90 36.80 -42.42
N ILE A 229 36.28 35.74 -43.14
CA ILE A 229 35.38 34.61 -43.43
C ILE A 229 35.03 33.90 -42.13
N TYR A 230 36.02 33.62 -41.26
CA TYR A 230 35.78 33.01 -39.95
C TYR A 230 34.81 33.85 -39.13
N ASP A 231 35.08 35.15 -38.95
CA ASP A 231 34.28 36.01 -38.07
C ASP A 231 32.84 36.09 -38.62
N GLN A 232 32.68 36.29 -39.93
CA GLN A 232 31.37 36.34 -40.57
C GLN A 232 30.60 35.01 -40.46
N LEU A 233 31.28 33.86 -40.57
CA LEU A 233 30.65 32.55 -40.50
C LEU A 233 30.20 32.22 -39.07
N VAL A 234 31.04 32.51 -38.08
CA VAL A 234 30.73 32.27 -36.66
C VAL A 234 29.63 33.20 -36.18
N ASP A 235 29.68 34.49 -36.52
CA ASP A 235 28.66 35.46 -36.15
C ASP A 235 27.30 35.11 -36.78
N GLU A 236 27.29 34.65 -38.03
CA GLU A 236 26.04 34.24 -38.71
C GLU A 236 25.47 32.96 -38.11
N LEU A 237 26.31 31.97 -37.77
CA LEU A 237 25.87 30.75 -37.07
C LEU A 237 25.29 31.07 -35.69
N ASP A 238 25.94 31.96 -34.93
CA ASP A 238 25.47 32.40 -33.63
C ASP A 238 24.13 33.14 -33.74
N ARG A 239 23.98 34.00 -34.76
CA ARG A 239 22.72 34.69 -35.05
C ARG A 239 21.60 33.71 -35.40
N ILE A 240 21.84 32.75 -36.30
CA ILE A 240 20.83 31.74 -36.67
C ILE A 240 20.40 30.92 -35.46
N LEU A 241 21.35 30.47 -34.63
CA LEU A 241 21.03 29.74 -33.39
C LEU A 241 20.19 30.61 -32.43
N THR A 242 20.54 31.89 -32.31
CA THR A 242 19.81 32.85 -31.47
C THR A 242 18.38 33.09 -31.97
N ASP A 243 18.21 33.24 -33.29
CA ASP A 243 16.89 33.43 -33.91
C ASP A 243 16.00 32.20 -33.71
N ILE A 244 16.56 31.00 -33.91
CA ILE A 244 15.85 29.74 -33.60
C ILE A 244 15.50 29.67 -32.12
N GLY A 245 16.39 30.06 -31.22
CA GLY A 245 16.15 30.04 -29.77
C GLY A 245 15.05 31.01 -29.31
N ASN A 246 14.95 32.19 -29.94
CA ASN A 246 14.03 33.24 -29.53
C ASN A 246 12.62 33.15 -30.15
N ASP A 247 12.48 32.47 -31.30
CA ASP A 247 11.20 32.32 -32.00
C ASP A 247 10.69 30.87 -31.94
N PRO A 248 9.68 30.57 -31.10
CA PRO A 248 9.07 29.25 -31.00
C PRO A 248 8.41 28.76 -32.30
N GLU A 249 7.92 29.66 -33.15
CA GLU A 249 7.27 29.31 -34.42
C GLU A 249 8.25 29.26 -35.61
N HIS A 250 9.55 29.39 -35.34
CA HIS A 250 10.55 29.46 -36.39
C HIS A 250 10.53 28.19 -37.28
N PRO A 251 10.44 28.32 -38.62
CA PRO A 251 10.26 27.17 -39.52
C PRO A 251 11.40 26.15 -39.46
N ALA A 252 12.61 26.59 -39.08
CA ALA A 252 13.73 25.68 -38.89
C ALA A 252 13.57 24.74 -37.68
N ARG A 253 12.77 25.09 -36.65
CA ARG A 253 12.52 24.22 -35.50
C ARG A 253 11.78 22.95 -35.91
N ALA A 254 10.70 23.11 -36.66
CA ALA A 254 9.89 21.99 -37.16
C ALA A 254 10.70 21.09 -38.11
N GLU A 255 11.47 21.69 -39.02
CA GLU A 255 12.34 20.94 -39.92
C GLU A 255 13.44 20.20 -39.15
N PHE A 256 14.04 20.83 -38.14
CA PHE A 256 15.07 20.22 -37.32
C PHE A 256 14.53 19.01 -36.54
N SER A 257 13.39 19.15 -35.84
CA SER A 257 12.76 18.03 -35.12
C SER A 257 12.43 16.85 -36.04
N ARG A 258 11.90 17.14 -37.24
CA ARG A 258 11.63 16.11 -38.26
C ARG A 258 12.90 15.38 -38.71
N ARG A 259 13.96 16.13 -39.04
CA ARG A 259 15.25 15.55 -39.45
C ARG A 259 15.89 14.74 -38.34
N LEU A 260 15.74 15.18 -37.10
CA LEU A 260 16.27 14.47 -35.94
C LEU A 260 15.54 13.14 -35.70
N ALA A 261 14.22 13.12 -35.89
CA ALA A 261 13.42 11.89 -35.85
C ALA A 261 13.80 10.91 -36.98
N GLU A 262 14.02 11.39 -38.20
CA GLU A 262 14.51 10.57 -39.33
C GLU A 262 15.91 9.98 -39.05
N LEU A 263 16.81 10.80 -38.49
CA LEU A 263 18.16 10.36 -38.11
C LEU A 263 18.09 9.30 -37.00
N ALA A 264 17.19 9.48 -36.04
CA ALA A 264 16.92 8.52 -34.97
C ALA A 264 16.53 7.15 -35.55
N GLU A 265 15.59 7.10 -36.50
CA GLU A 265 15.21 5.84 -37.15
C GLU A 265 16.38 5.20 -37.92
N LEU A 266 17.16 6.00 -38.65
CA LEU A 266 18.31 5.51 -39.41
C LEU A 266 19.40 4.90 -38.53
N ILE A 267 19.64 5.48 -37.35
CA ILE A 267 20.67 5.00 -36.40
C ILE A 267 20.20 3.76 -35.64
N ALA A 268 18.89 3.52 -35.52
CA ALA A 268 18.32 2.38 -34.78
C ALA A 268 18.83 1.02 -35.27
N ASP A 269 19.11 0.92 -36.58
CA ASP A 269 19.43 -0.34 -37.26
C ASP A 269 20.92 -0.50 -37.59
N ASP A 270 21.75 0.51 -37.28
CA ASP A 270 23.18 0.46 -37.57
C ASP A 270 23.97 -0.25 -36.46
N THR A 271 24.33 -1.50 -36.74
CA THR A 271 25.18 -2.32 -35.85
C THR A 271 26.58 -1.77 -35.64
N ARG A 272 27.10 -0.91 -36.55
CA ARG A 272 28.44 -0.32 -36.42
C ARG A 272 28.50 0.79 -35.38
N LEU A 273 27.37 1.43 -35.12
CA LEU A 273 27.26 2.54 -34.16
C LEU A 273 26.73 2.11 -32.80
N ALA A 274 26.45 0.82 -32.60
CA ALA A 274 25.76 0.29 -31.42
C ALA A 274 26.31 0.82 -30.07
N ASP A 275 27.63 0.91 -29.90
CA ASP A 275 28.23 1.42 -28.66
C ASP A 275 28.02 2.92 -28.48
N LYS A 276 28.11 3.70 -29.57
CA LYS A 276 27.86 5.14 -29.55
C LYS A 276 26.37 5.43 -29.32
N THR A 277 25.50 4.67 -29.96
CA THR A 277 24.05 4.78 -29.78
C THR A 277 23.62 4.38 -28.37
N ARG A 278 24.26 3.40 -27.72
CA ARG A 278 23.99 3.10 -26.30
C ARG A 278 24.36 4.25 -25.37
N ARG A 279 25.47 4.96 -25.63
CA ARG A 279 25.83 6.15 -24.83
C ARG A 279 24.84 7.28 -25.02
N LEU A 280 24.52 7.59 -26.28
CA LEU A 280 23.51 8.60 -26.62
C LEU A 280 22.13 8.25 -26.04
N LYS A 281 21.79 6.95 -25.97
CA LYS A 281 20.58 6.47 -25.31
C LYS A 281 20.55 6.90 -23.84
N THR A 282 21.59 6.57 -23.07
CA THR A 282 21.64 6.90 -21.64
C THR A 282 21.58 8.41 -21.42
N GLU A 283 22.35 9.18 -22.18
CA GLU A 283 22.35 10.64 -22.10
C GLU A 283 20.98 11.25 -22.43
N PHE A 284 20.31 10.74 -23.46
CA PHE A 284 18.96 11.17 -23.81
C PHE A 284 17.93 10.82 -22.72
N LEU A 285 17.98 9.61 -22.17
CA LEU A 285 17.06 9.17 -21.11
C LEU A 285 17.21 10.00 -19.82
N GLU A 286 18.39 10.59 -19.59
CA GLU A 286 18.63 11.50 -18.47
C GLU A 286 18.19 12.94 -18.74
N HIS A 287 17.84 13.29 -19.99
CA HIS A 287 17.51 14.66 -20.38
C HIS A 287 16.25 15.19 -19.65
N PRO A 288 16.24 16.45 -19.19
CA PRO A 288 15.08 17.04 -18.49
C PRO A 288 13.76 16.96 -19.26
N SER A 289 13.78 17.15 -20.58
CA SER A 289 12.59 17.06 -21.44
C SER A 289 11.93 15.68 -21.42
N VAL A 290 12.73 14.61 -21.35
CA VAL A 290 12.21 13.24 -21.27
C VAL A 290 11.51 13.01 -19.93
N ARG A 291 12.09 13.52 -18.83
CA ARG A 291 11.46 13.46 -17.51
C ARG A 291 10.14 14.25 -17.47
N ALA A 292 10.12 15.44 -18.06
CA ALA A 292 8.92 16.26 -18.17
C ALA A 292 7.81 15.56 -18.97
N TYR A 293 8.16 14.90 -20.07
CA TYR A 293 7.21 14.10 -20.86
C TYR A 293 6.60 12.96 -20.07
N PHE A 294 7.41 12.16 -19.36
CA PHE A 294 6.90 11.07 -18.53
C PHE A 294 6.04 11.57 -17.35
N GLY A 295 6.39 12.72 -16.77
CA GLY A 295 5.59 13.35 -15.72
C GLY A 295 4.19 13.74 -16.22
N GLU A 296 4.10 14.27 -17.44
CA GLU A 296 2.81 14.62 -18.05
C GLU A 296 2.00 13.38 -18.46
N LEU A 297 2.66 12.36 -19.04
CA LEU A 297 2.01 11.09 -19.35
C LEU A 297 1.39 10.45 -18.09
N TRP A 298 2.12 10.51 -16.98
CA TRP A 298 1.62 10.07 -15.68
C TRP A 298 0.43 10.90 -15.20
N ALA A 299 0.51 12.23 -15.32
CA ALA A 299 -0.59 13.12 -14.94
C ALA A 299 -1.87 12.83 -15.75
N ARG A 300 -1.76 12.64 -17.07
CA ARG A 300 -2.88 12.27 -17.95
C ARG A 300 -3.45 10.89 -17.59
N LEU A 301 -2.59 9.89 -17.35
CA LEU A 301 -3.03 8.57 -16.93
C LEU A 301 -3.79 8.62 -15.61
N ARG A 302 -3.29 9.40 -14.64
CA ARG A 302 -3.97 9.65 -13.37
C ARG A 302 -5.35 10.24 -13.60
N GLU A 303 -5.45 11.31 -14.39
CA GLU A 303 -6.70 11.99 -14.69
C GLU A 303 -7.72 11.01 -15.30
N GLN A 304 -7.30 10.22 -16.29
CA GLN A 304 -8.15 9.18 -16.89
C GLN A 304 -8.60 8.12 -15.87
N ILE A 305 -7.73 7.68 -14.95
CA ILE A 305 -8.12 6.72 -13.92
C ILE A 305 -9.07 7.37 -12.91
N GLN A 306 -8.86 8.63 -12.53
CA GLN A 306 -9.73 9.34 -11.62
C GLN A 306 -11.12 9.55 -12.23
N ASP A 307 -11.19 10.01 -13.47
CA ASP A 307 -12.44 10.17 -14.22
C ASP A 307 -13.18 8.83 -14.32
N ALA A 308 -12.47 7.75 -14.64
CA ALA A 308 -13.05 6.42 -14.74
C ALA A 308 -13.53 5.83 -13.39
N LEU A 309 -13.03 6.33 -12.26
CA LEU A 309 -13.48 5.95 -10.92
C LEU A 309 -14.66 6.79 -10.42
N GLU A 310 -14.74 8.04 -10.85
CA GLU A 310 -15.83 8.95 -10.51
C GLU A 310 -17.10 8.67 -11.34
N GLU A 311 -16.96 8.28 -12.62
CA GLU A 311 -18.10 7.99 -13.48
C GLU A 311 -18.94 6.78 -13.01
N PRO A 312 -20.28 6.95 -12.82
CA PRO A 312 -21.18 5.86 -12.42
C PRO A 312 -21.37 4.76 -13.48
N THR A 313 -21.02 5.03 -14.74
CA THR A 313 -21.24 4.16 -15.91
C THR A 313 -19.95 3.53 -16.45
N SER A 314 -18.80 3.77 -15.83
CA SER A 314 -17.52 3.22 -16.25
C SER A 314 -17.49 1.69 -16.11
N ALA A 315 -16.92 1.02 -17.12
CA ALA A 315 -16.74 -0.44 -17.17
C ALA A 315 -15.93 -1.00 -15.98
N LEU A 316 -15.26 -0.15 -15.22
CA LEU A 316 -14.52 -0.51 -14.00
C LEU A 316 -15.43 -0.66 -12.77
N ARG A 317 -16.68 -0.19 -12.81
CA ARG A 317 -17.62 -0.30 -11.69
C ARG A 317 -18.66 -1.43 -11.84
N THR A 318 -18.86 -1.94 -13.05
CA THR A 318 -19.80 -3.03 -13.39
C THR A 318 -19.14 -4.40 -13.38
#